data_AF-A0A8S1EXF0-F1
#
_entry.id   AF-A0A8S1EXF0-F1
#
_cell.length_a   1.000
_cell.length_b   1.000
_cell.length_c   1.000
_cell.angle_alpha   90.00
_cell.angle_beta   90.00
_cell.angle_gamma   90.00
#
_symmetry.space_group_name_H-M   'P 1'
#
loop_
_entity.id
_entity.type
_entity.pdbx_description
1 polymer ?
#
loop_
_entity_poly.entity_id
_entity_poly.type
_entity_poly.pdbx_seq_one_letter_code
_entity_poly.pdbx_strand_id
1 'polypeptide(L)'
;MHFRLFTLIFSLTSAVPILIPVNEICKRGDSFWTVEPGALLFVASTDEPKELNAIRVKNAKLERTLDEVNRELNSDGSKVGWKLTTDTVAFFASANCANLTGVVYITTAKQADDPNFLVYHADRRMNIQTDRDQTTIVIISEHIYSVDGFGRALKTTKISNIQQRFDGKLTMYRGAPGANYRNPIIKEVANQKVFENPLNSSKVANFFYNIDPMQVNFDVFYVSADKFLKLLVEPVWEDPNSMPNNRLTSTGLITCQHKCEKVTIGFSTRIATAISGAMYNTDVYGNVQINIQNLMKKITGQSIGEVSARIAAQQIVITPSEEDDGFYAFQYFLVMTK
;
A
#
# COMPACT_ATOMS: atom_id res chain seq x y z
N MET A 1 -6.37 -48.99 33.04
CA MET A 1 -5.80 -47.62 33.03
C MET A 1 -6.11 -47.02 31.65
N HIS A 2 -7.13 -46.17 31.55
CA HIS A 2 -7.59 -45.62 30.26
C HIS A 2 -6.91 -44.26 30.00
N PHE A 3 -6.04 -44.23 28.99
CA PHE A 3 -5.38 -43.00 28.52
C PHE A 3 -6.38 -42.18 27.71
N ARG A 4 -6.76 -40.98 28.20
CA ARG A 4 -7.53 -40.02 27.39
C ARG A 4 -6.56 -39.23 26.53
N LEU A 5 -6.62 -39.46 25.22
CA LEU A 5 -5.96 -38.65 24.20
C LEU A 5 -6.63 -37.26 24.19
N PHE A 6 -5.93 -36.25 24.71
CA PHE A 6 -6.35 -34.86 24.62
C PHE A 6 -5.93 -34.35 23.23
N THR A 7 -6.85 -34.38 22.27
CA THR A 7 -6.63 -33.77 20.96
C THR A 7 -6.67 -32.26 21.12
N LEU A 8 -5.49 -31.62 21.19
CA LEU A 8 -5.37 -30.18 21.06
C LEU A 8 -5.75 -29.77 19.63
N ILE A 9 -6.98 -29.28 19.46
CA ILE A 9 -7.36 -28.54 18.27
C ILE A 9 -6.76 -27.14 18.46
N PHE A 10 -5.54 -26.92 17.96
CA PHE A 10 -5.07 -25.57 17.71
C PHE A 10 -5.95 -25.01 16.59
N SER A 11 -6.88 -24.13 16.94
CA SER A 11 -7.43 -23.18 15.99
C SER A 11 -6.23 -22.40 15.43
N LEU A 12 -5.95 -22.58 14.14
CA LEU A 12 -5.05 -21.71 13.38
C LEU A 12 -5.72 -20.33 13.31
N THR A 13 -5.62 -19.57 14.40
CA THR A 13 -5.80 -18.12 14.31
C THR A 13 -4.63 -17.64 13.48
N SER A 14 -4.86 -17.35 12.20
CA SER A 14 -3.82 -16.74 11.39
C SER A 14 -3.53 -15.38 12.02
N ALA A 15 -2.36 -15.21 12.64
CA ALA A 15 -2.02 -13.92 13.19
C ALA A 15 -2.07 -12.85 12.10
N VAL A 16 -2.58 -11.69 12.48
CA VAL A 16 -2.74 -10.54 11.59
C VAL A 16 -1.67 -9.54 11.99
N PRO A 17 -0.95 -8.91 11.04
CA PRO A 17 -0.07 -7.82 11.40
C PRO A 17 -0.86 -6.70 12.09
N ILE A 18 -0.17 -5.92 12.92
CA ILE A 18 -0.80 -4.84 13.69
C ILE A 18 -0.27 -3.50 13.18
N LEU A 19 -1.17 -2.57 12.94
CA LEU A 19 -0.86 -1.17 12.67
C LEU A 19 -1.45 -0.33 13.79
N ILE A 20 -0.62 0.44 14.48
CA ILE A 20 -1.02 1.29 15.59
C ILE A 20 -0.60 2.71 15.27
N PRO A 21 -1.55 3.63 15.01
CA PRO A 21 -1.24 5.05 14.98
C PRO A 21 -0.64 5.49 16.33
N VAL A 22 0.45 6.25 16.30
CA VAL A 22 1.18 6.61 17.52
C VAL A 22 0.30 7.45 18.48
N ASN A 23 -0.57 8.30 17.95
CA ASN A 23 -1.52 9.06 18.76
C ASN A 23 -2.52 8.15 19.52
N GLU A 24 -2.88 6.98 19.00
CA GLU A 24 -3.77 6.03 19.67
C GLU A 24 -3.10 5.37 20.88
N ILE A 25 -1.77 5.20 20.83
CA ILE A 25 -0.99 4.75 22.00
C ILE A 25 -1.15 5.76 23.12
N CYS A 26 -1.00 7.05 22.82
CA CYS A 26 -1.10 8.10 23.84
C CYS A 26 -2.53 8.31 24.35
N LYS A 27 -3.56 8.14 23.50
CA LYS A 27 -4.97 8.21 23.93
C LYS A 27 -5.35 7.09 24.88
N ARG A 28 -4.83 5.87 24.66
CA ARG A 28 -5.07 4.72 25.52
C ARG A 28 -4.25 4.77 26.82
N GLY A 29 -3.14 5.51 26.82
CA GLY A 29 -2.15 5.46 27.87
C GLY A 29 -1.40 4.13 27.84
N ASP A 30 -1.09 3.59 29.02
CA ASP A 30 -0.43 2.29 29.14
C ASP A 30 -1.28 1.20 28.47
N SER A 31 -0.73 0.58 27.43
CA SER A 31 -1.46 -0.36 26.59
C SER A 31 -0.65 -1.62 26.27
N PHE A 32 -1.36 -2.74 26.13
CA PHE A 32 -0.78 -4.06 25.90
C PHE A 32 -1.39 -4.67 24.64
N TRP A 33 -0.54 -5.24 23.81
CA TRP A 33 -0.94 -5.85 22.54
C TRP A 33 -0.39 -7.28 22.48
N THR A 34 -1.27 -8.21 22.12
CA THR A 34 -0.88 -9.60 21.82
C THR A 34 -0.22 -9.65 20.46
N VAL A 35 0.96 -10.25 20.39
CA VAL A 35 1.82 -10.37 19.21
C VAL A 35 2.33 -11.80 19.08
N GLU A 36 2.91 -12.15 17.94
CA GLU A 36 3.62 -13.43 17.81
C GLU A 36 5.06 -13.29 18.32
N PRO A 37 5.54 -14.21 19.17
CA PRO A 37 6.98 -14.33 19.44
C PRO A 37 7.74 -14.50 18.11
N GLY A 38 8.79 -13.71 17.92
CA GLY A 38 9.58 -13.68 16.68
C GLY A 38 9.19 -12.56 15.71
N ALA A 39 8.03 -11.91 15.89
CA ALA A 39 7.62 -10.75 15.10
C ALA A 39 8.62 -9.57 15.18
N LEU A 40 8.57 -8.67 14.20
CA LEU A 40 9.34 -7.43 14.20
C LEU A 40 8.41 -6.24 14.43
N LEU A 41 8.83 -5.32 15.30
CA LEU A 41 8.20 -4.03 15.51
C LEU A 41 8.97 -2.95 14.76
N PHE A 42 8.30 -2.24 13.87
CA PHE A 42 8.80 -1.11 13.12
C PHE A 42 8.12 0.17 13.57
N VAL A 43 8.85 1.28 13.53
CA VAL A 43 8.30 2.62 13.71
C VAL A 43 8.56 3.41 12.42
N ALA A 44 7.50 4.05 11.93
CA ALA A 44 7.52 4.94 10.78
C ALA A 44 6.89 6.26 11.21
N SER A 45 7.73 7.26 11.49
CA SER A 45 7.31 8.56 11.98
C SER A 45 8.36 9.63 11.64
N THR A 46 7.90 10.82 11.25
CA THR A 46 8.71 12.06 11.21
C THR A 46 8.45 12.99 12.39
N ASP A 47 7.65 12.54 13.37
CA ASP A 47 7.33 13.30 14.58
C ASP A 47 8.62 13.63 15.37
N GLU A 48 8.58 14.66 16.23
CA GLU A 48 9.78 15.14 16.90
C GLU A 48 10.42 14.04 17.76
N PRO A 49 11.75 13.85 17.70
CA PRO A 49 12.42 12.82 18.48
C PRO A 49 12.15 12.92 19.99
N LYS A 50 11.96 14.13 20.52
CA LYS A 50 11.61 14.33 21.92
C LYS A 50 10.27 13.71 22.27
N GLU A 51 9.28 13.81 21.38
CA GLU A 51 7.94 13.25 21.57
C GLU A 51 7.96 11.72 21.45
N LEU A 52 8.70 11.19 20.45
CA LEU A 52 8.88 9.74 20.30
C LEU A 52 9.66 9.12 21.47
N ASN A 53 10.61 9.86 22.06
CA ASN A 53 11.34 9.42 23.26
C ASN A 53 10.45 9.36 24.51
N ALA A 54 9.34 10.09 24.54
CA ALA A 54 8.39 10.07 25.66
C ALA A 54 7.48 8.82 25.64
N ILE A 55 7.56 8.01 24.58
CA ILE A 55 6.81 6.76 24.42
C ILE A 55 7.78 5.59 24.48
N ARG A 56 7.64 4.77 25.53
CA ARG A 56 8.47 3.59 25.78
C ARG A 56 7.73 2.33 25.37
N VAL A 57 8.46 1.38 24.80
CA VAL A 57 7.97 0.08 24.38
C VAL A 57 8.75 -1.00 25.10
N LYS A 58 8.04 -1.94 25.71
CA LYS A 58 8.62 -3.03 26.48
C LYS A 58 8.21 -4.37 25.92
N ASN A 59 9.19 -5.25 25.73
CA ASN A 59 9.00 -6.64 25.37
C ASN A 59 9.97 -7.49 26.21
N ALA A 60 9.42 -8.45 26.96
CA ALA A 60 10.15 -9.15 28.01
C ALA A 60 10.82 -8.18 29.02
N LYS A 61 12.14 -8.32 29.21
CA LYS A 61 12.96 -7.47 30.10
C LYS A 61 13.59 -6.26 29.39
N LEU A 62 13.43 -6.17 28.07
CA LEU A 62 13.99 -5.08 27.27
C LEU A 62 12.96 -3.98 27.10
N GLU A 63 13.43 -2.75 27.19
CA GLU A 63 12.64 -1.55 26.98
C GLU A 63 13.43 -0.62 26.05
N ARG A 64 12.73 -0.03 25.09
CA ARG A 64 13.26 0.94 24.13
C ARG A 64 12.28 2.09 23.96
N THR A 65 12.73 3.26 23.53
CA THR A 65 11.82 4.32 23.09
C THR A 65 11.37 4.10 21.64
N LEU A 66 10.28 4.74 21.22
CA LEU A 66 9.88 4.69 19.80
C LEU A 66 10.94 5.32 18.88
N ASP A 67 11.63 6.35 19.35
CA ASP A 67 12.70 7.02 18.61
C ASP A 67 13.89 6.10 18.37
N GLU A 68 14.32 5.33 19.39
CA GLU A 68 15.38 4.33 19.25
C GLU A 68 15.05 3.30 18.17
N VAL A 69 13.80 2.81 18.12
CA VAL A 69 13.37 1.85 17.09
C VAL A 69 13.22 2.51 15.71
N ASN A 70 12.77 3.77 15.65
CA ASN A 70 12.51 4.49 14.40
C ASN A 70 13.79 4.76 13.58
N ARG A 71 14.91 5.02 14.26
CA ARG A 71 16.17 5.44 13.60
C ARG A 71 16.98 4.30 13.01
N GLU A 72 16.69 3.05 13.34
CA GLU A 72 17.44 1.89 12.86
C GLU A 72 17.11 1.57 11.39
N LEU A 73 18.10 1.76 10.51
CA LEU A 73 18.01 1.48 9.08
C LEU A 73 19.09 0.49 8.63
N ASN A 74 18.72 -0.38 7.70
CA ASN A 74 19.65 -1.18 6.92
C ASN A 74 20.36 -0.29 5.88
N SER A 75 21.44 -0.81 5.28
CA SER A 75 22.22 -0.08 4.26
C SER A 75 21.43 0.26 2.99
N ASP A 76 20.35 -0.47 2.71
CA ASP A 76 19.44 -0.20 1.58
C ASP A 76 18.36 0.84 1.90
N GLY A 77 18.33 1.35 3.15
CA GLY A 77 17.36 2.31 3.63
C GLY A 77 16.06 1.70 4.16
N SER A 78 15.90 0.37 4.12
CA SER A 78 14.80 -0.31 4.81
C SER A 78 14.97 -0.23 6.33
N LYS A 79 13.87 -0.33 7.08
CA LYS A 79 13.88 -0.35 8.54
C LYS A 79 14.41 -1.70 9.03
N VAL A 80 15.19 -1.70 10.12
CA VAL A 80 15.73 -2.94 10.73
C VAL A 80 14.64 -3.71 11.47
N GLY A 81 13.81 -2.99 12.24
CA GLY A 81 12.77 -3.58 13.09
C GLY A 81 13.33 -4.19 14.38
N TRP A 82 12.59 -4.04 15.47
CA TRP A 82 12.95 -4.62 16.76
C TRP A 82 12.29 -5.99 16.94
N LYS A 83 13.10 -7.04 17.08
CA LYS A 83 12.61 -8.41 17.27
C LYS A 83 11.96 -8.60 18.64
N LEU A 84 10.68 -8.96 18.62
CA LEU A 84 9.88 -9.28 19.78
C LEU A 84 10.09 -10.76 20.15
N THR A 85 10.36 -11.01 21.43
CA THR A 85 10.69 -12.34 21.97
C THR A 85 9.55 -12.99 22.76
N THR A 86 8.57 -12.19 23.19
CA THR A 86 7.36 -12.63 23.89
C THR A 86 6.10 -12.30 23.11
N ASP A 87 5.00 -12.94 23.48
CA ASP A 87 3.66 -12.81 22.89
C ASP A 87 2.92 -11.52 23.28
N THR A 88 3.56 -10.67 24.08
CA THR A 88 3.00 -9.41 24.55
C THR A 88 4.02 -8.30 24.37
N VAL A 89 3.55 -7.16 23.84
CA VAL A 89 4.29 -5.89 23.84
C VAL A 89 3.48 -4.83 24.58
N ALA A 90 4.16 -4.05 25.42
CA ALA A 90 3.56 -2.99 26.20
C ALA A 90 4.07 -1.62 25.74
N PHE A 91 3.18 -0.65 25.62
CA PHE A 91 3.52 0.75 25.34
C PHE A 91 3.16 1.62 26.54
N PHE A 92 4.04 2.54 26.89
CA PHE A 92 3.89 3.48 28.00
C PHE A 92 4.11 4.89 27.46
N ALA A 93 3.09 5.74 27.53
CA ALA A 93 3.16 7.12 27.07
C ALA A 93 3.13 8.08 28.27
N SER A 94 4.08 9.00 28.33
CA SER A 94 4.21 9.97 29.44
C SER A 94 3.77 11.39 29.08
N ALA A 95 3.40 11.65 27.82
CA ALA A 95 3.05 12.97 27.30
C ALA A 95 1.70 12.96 26.54
N ASN A 96 1.12 14.15 26.33
CA ASN A 96 -0.01 14.31 25.41
C ASN A 96 0.50 14.33 23.97
N CYS A 97 0.34 13.21 23.26
CA CYS A 97 0.80 13.05 21.89
C CYS A 97 -0.37 12.92 20.89
N ALA A 98 -1.47 13.64 21.14
CA ALA A 98 -2.65 13.64 20.26
C ALA A 98 -2.34 14.07 18.81
N ASN A 99 -1.28 14.88 18.61
CA ASN A 99 -0.88 15.41 17.31
C ASN A 99 0.14 14.54 16.58
N LEU A 100 0.60 13.42 17.16
CA LEU A 100 1.57 12.54 16.51
C LEU A 100 0.92 11.77 15.37
N THR A 101 1.65 11.64 14.29
CA THR A 101 1.14 11.16 13.00
C THR A 101 1.76 9.85 12.53
N GLY A 102 2.84 9.45 13.22
CA GLY A 102 3.54 8.20 12.98
C GLY A 102 2.70 6.95 13.19
N VAL A 103 3.25 5.83 12.74
CA VAL A 103 2.65 4.49 12.84
C VAL A 103 3.67 3.50 13.36
N VAL A 104 3.22 2.65 14.29
CA VAL A 104 3.91 1.42 14.67
C VAL A 104 3.34 0.27 13.84
N TYR A 105 4.21 -0.47 13.16
CA TYR A 105 3.87 -1.65 12.39
C TYR A 105 4.50 -2.89 13.03
N ILE A 106 3.68 -3.87 13.41
CA ILE A 106 4.15 -5.14 13.97
C ILE A 106 3.79 -6.25 12.99
N THR A 107 4.79 -6.99 12.55
CA THR A 107 4.60 -8.09 11.61
C THR A 107 4.05 -9.35 12.29
N THR A 108 3.69 -10.34 11.48
CA THR A 108 3.67 -11.74 11.93
C THR A 108 5.11 -12.27 12.06
N ALA A 109 5.32 -13.35 12.80
CA ALA A 109 6.60 -14.07 12.88
C ALA A 109 7.02 -14.61 11.51
N LYS A 110 6.06 -15.12 10.72
CA LYS A 110 6.30 -15.60 9.35
C LYS A 110 6.85 -14.52 8.42
N GLN A 111 6.40 -13.27 8.59
CA GLN A 111 6.93 -12.12 7.84
C GLN A 111 8.32 -11.73 8.34
N ALA A 112 8.54 -11.76 9.66
CA ALA A 112 9.83 -11.45 10.26
C ALA A 112 10.93 -12.46 9.86
N ASP A 113 10.57 -13.73 9.68
CA ASP A 113 11.49 -14.78 9.27
C ASP A 113 11.77 -14.78 7.74
N ASP A 114 11.06 -13.95 6.96
CA ASP A 114 11.28 -13.84 5.52
C ASP A 114 12.37 -12.81 5.20
N PRO A 115 13.55 -13.23 4.72
CA PRO A 115 14.64 -12.30 4.41
C PRO A 115 14.34 -11.39 3.21
N ASN A 116 13.29 -11.68 2.43
CA ASN A 116 12.86 -10.89 1.30
C ASN A 116 11.67 -9.97 1.65
N PHE A 117 11.31 -9.89 2.93
CA PHE A 117 10.30 -8.97 3.45
C PHE A 117 10.98 -7.69 3.95
N LEU A 118 10.81 -6.60 3.20
CA LEU A 118 11.45 -5.32 3.47
C LEU A 118 10.39 -4.29 3.85
N VAL A 119 10.64 -3.50 4.89
CA VAL A 119 9.76 -2.42 5.33
C VAL A 119 10.44 -1.09 5.10
N TYR A 120 9.80 -0.21 4.34
CA TYR A 120 10.24 1.15 4.09
C TYR A 120 9.23 2.15 4.65
N HIS A 121 9.74 3.26 5.17
CA HIS A 121 8.96 4.41 5.55
C HIS A 121 9.19 5.48 4.49
N ALA A 122 8.14 5.86 3.76
CA ALA A 122 8.23 6.83 2.69
C ALA A 122 8.22 8.26 3.26
N ASP A 123 9.29 8.66 3.95
CA ASP A 123 9.49 9.99 4.57
C ASP A 123 10.39 10.92 3.76
N ARG A 124 11.02 10.39 2.71
CA ARG A 124 11.95 11.10 1.84
C ARG A 124 12.00 10.45 0.46
N ARG A 125 12.68 11.12 -0.47
CA ARG A 125 13.00 10.56 -1.77
C ARG A 125 13.95 9.37 -1.63
N MET A 126 13.52 8.18 -2.09
CA MET A 126 14.31 6.95 -2.02
C MET A 126 14.25 6.18 -3.34
N ASN A 127 15.40 5.67 -3.77
CA ASN A 127 15.46 4.67 -4.83
C ASN A 127 15.47 3.28 -4.18
N ILE A 128 14.36 2.56 -4.29
CA ILE A 128 14.27 1.18 -3.84
C ILE A 128 14.64 0.28 -5.01
N GLN A 129 15.61 -0.61 -4.82
CA GLN A 129 16.04 -1.58 -5.81
C GLN A 129 16.22 -2.94 -5.17
N THR A 130 15.73 -3.98 -5.83
CA THR A 130 15.96 -5.38 -5.45
C THR A 130 16.24 -6.21 -6.69
N ASP A 131 17.22 -7.11 -6.58
CA ASP A 131 17.51 -8.16 -7.54
C ASP A 131 17.06 -9.54 -7.01
N ARG A 132 16.41 -9.58 -5.83
CA ARG A 132 16.00 -10.82 -5.17
C ARG A 132 14.71 -11.35 -5.76
N ASP A 133 14.65 -12.67 -5.92
CA ASP A 133 13.41 -13.34 -6.28
C ASP A 133 12.41 -13.28 -5.10
N GLN A 134 11.13 -13.09 -5.41
CA GLN A 134 10.02 -13.05 -4.45
C GLN A 134 10.18 -12.01 -3.32
N THR A 135 10.58 -10.79 -3.68
CA THR A 135 10.63 -9.67 -2.73
C THR A 135 9.24 -9.16 -2.40
N THR A 136 8.99 -8.90 -1.11
CA THR A 136 7.85 -8.13 -0.63
C THR A 136 8.34 -6.85 0.02
N ILE A 137 7.96 -5.70 -0.54
CA ILE A 137 8.33 -4.37 -0.06
C ILE A 137 7.06 -3.74 0.52
N VAL A 138 7.00 -3.61 1.84
CA VAL A 138 5.97 -2.85 2.54
C VAL A 138 6.39 -1.38 2.56
N ILE A 139 5.49 -0.49 2.17
CA ILE A 139 5.69 0.95 2.22
C ILE A 139 4.65 1.52 3.18
N ILE A 140 5.13 2.18 4.23
CA ILE A 140 4.32 2.97 5.15
C ILE A 140 4.42 4.43 4.69
N SER A 141 3.29 5.00 4.27
CA SER A 141 3.22 6.37 3.75
C SER A 141 3.37 7.38 4.87
N GLU A 142 4.13 8.44 4.61
CA GLU A 142 4.26 9.56 5.53
C GLU A 142 2.99 10.40 5.58
N HIS A 143 2.73 10.99 6.75
CA HIS A 143 1.69 12.00 6.88
C HIS A 143 2.16 13.32 6.27
N ILE A 144 1.51 13.73 5.19
CA ILE A 144 1.76 15.04 4.60
C ILE A 144 0.64 15.98 5.04
N TYR A 145 1.01 17.08 5.70
CA TYR A 145 0.04 18.12 6.01
C TYR A 145 -0.53 18.64 4.70
N SER A 146 -1.87 18.64 4.57
CA SER A 146 -2.52 18.91 3.28
C SER A 146 -1.99 20.21 2.69
N VAL A 147 -1.41 20.11 1.51
CA VAL A 147 -0.74 21.23 0.82
C VAL A 147 -1.72 22.34 0.40
N ASP A 148 -3.02 22.09 0.55
CA ASP A 148 -4.10 22.88 -0.02
C ASP A 148 -5.15 23.37 0.98
N GLY A 149 -5.01 23.06 2.28
CA GLY A 149 -5.95 23.47 3.31
C GLY A 149 -7.32 22.75 3.29
N PHE A 150 -7.54 21.78 2.39
CA PHE A 150 -8.80 21.04 2.26
C PHE A 150 -8.74 19.62 2.86
N GLY A 151 -7.57 19.19 3.35
CA GLY A 151 -7.38 17.88 3.98
C GLY A 151 -7.35 16.71 2.99
N ARG A 152 -7.01 16.97 1.71
CA ARG A 152 -7.27 16.06 0.57
C ARG A 152 -6.29 14.89 0.41
N ALA A 153 -5.14 14.95 1.06
CA ALA A 153 -4.22 13.82 1.14
C ALA A 153 -3.49 13.90 2.48
N LEU A 154 -3.98 13.19 3.48
CA LEU A 154 -3.29 13.10 4.77
C LEU A 154 -2.08 12.17 4.67
N LYS A 155 -2.14 11.12 3.85
CA LYS A 155 -1.03 10.18 3.61
C LYS A 155 -0.96 9.82 2.14
N THR A 156 0.16 10.10 1.51
CA THR A 156 0.35 9.77 0.09
C THR A 156 1.80 9.46 -0.23
N THR A 157 1.98 8.59 -1.22
CA THR A 157 3.27 8.22 -1.76
C THR A 157 3.24 8.29 -3.27
N LYS A 158 4.12 9.11 -3.86
CA LYS A 158 4.39 9.08 -5.30
C LYS A 158 5.38 7.96 -5.61
N ILE A 159 5.02 7.11 -6.56
CA ILE A 159 5.91 6.08 -7.12
C ILE A 159 6.18 6.40 -8.58
N SER A 160 7.45 6.46 -8.97
CA SER A 160 7.84 6.76 -10.35
C SER A 160 9.09 5.99 -10.75
N ASN A 161 9.54 6.16 -12.00
CA ASN A 161 10.70 5.48 -12.56
C ASN A 161 10.69 3.96 -12.34
N ILE A 162 9.50 3.37 -12.47
CA ILE A 162 9.28 1.94 -12.27
C ILE A 162 9.98 1.17 -13.38
N GLN A 163 10.98 0.38 -13.01
CA GLN A 163 11.66 -0.53 -13.91
C GLN A 163 11.51 -1.94 -13.37
N GLN A 164 11.03 -2.84 -14.22
CA GLN A 164 10.91 -4.25 -13.89
C GLN A 164 11.41 -5.07 -15.07
N ARG A 165 11.83 -6.30 -14.78
CA ARG A 165 12.16 -7.28 -15.82
C ARG A 165 10.92 -7.74 -16.58
N PHE A 166 11.06 -7.95 -17.89
CA PHE A 166 9.94 -8.34 -18.78
C PHE A 166 9.37 -9.73 -18.50
N ASP A 167 10.21 -10.62 -17.98
CA ASP A 167 9.87 -11.99 -17.58
C ASP A 167 9.44 -12.08 -16.10
N GLY A 168 9.39 -10.95 -15.40
CA GLY A 168 8.94 -10.84 -14.02
C GLY A 168 7.52 -10.32 -13.89
N LYS A 169 7.00 -10.42 -12.68
CA LYS A 169 5.71 -9.92 -12.23
C LYS A 169 5.90 -8.91 -11.11
N LEU A 170 5.29 -7.74 -11.30
CA LEU A 170 5.08 -6.71 -10.29
C LEU A 170 3.61 -6.71 -9.89
N THR A 171 3.31 -6.75 -8.60
CA THR A 171 1.94 -6.60 -8.09
C THR A 171 1.92 -5.68 -6.88
N MET A 172 0.97 -4.75 -6.85
CA MET A 172 0.74 -3.87 -5.70
C MET A 172 -0.56 -4.23 -5.01
N TYR A 173 -0.53 -4.15 -3.69
CA TYR A 173 -1.64 -4.50 -2.81
C TYR A 173 -1.85 -3.39 -1.79
N ARG A 174 -3.11 -3.01 -1.55
CA ARG A 174 -3.48 -2.07 -0.49
C ARG A 174 -3.41 -2.74 0.89
N GLY A 175 -3.14 -1.95 1.93
CA GLY A 175 -3.09 -2.42 3.30
C GLY A 175 -1.78 -3.12 3.67
N ALA A 176 -1.67 -3.57 4.91
CA ALA A 176 -0.54 -4.40 5.32
C ALA A 176 -0.71 -5.84 4.81
N PRO A 177 0.37 -6.53 4.45
CA PRO A 177 0.32 -7.94 4.07
C PRO A 177 -0.17 -8.79 5.24
N GLY A 178 -1.19 -9.63 5.05
CA GLY A 178 -1.62 -10.61 6.06
C GLY A 178 -0.69 -11.84 6.12
N ALA A 179 -0.96 -12.83 6.97
CA ALA A 179 -0.11 -14.03 7.11
C ALA A 179 0.09 -14.84 5.80
N ASN A 180 -0.85 -14.72 4.86
CA ASN A 180 -0.82 -15.45 3.59
C ASN A 180 -0.51 -14.57 2.36
N TYR A 181 0.09 -13.39 2.57
CA TYR A 181 0.37 -12.38 1.54
C TYR A 181 1.05 -12.90 0.25
N ARG A 182 1.80 -14.00 0.32
CA ARG A 182 2.44 -14.61 -0.86
C ARG A 182 1.51 -15.45 -1.73
N ASN A 183 0.29 -15.75 -1.28
CA ASN A 183 -0.66 -16.58 -2.03
C ASN A 183 -1.78 -15.73 -2.64
N PRO A 184 -1.68 -15.35 -3.93
CA PRO A 184 -2.62 -14.47 -4.58
C PRO A 184 -3.99 -15.11 -4.86
N ILE A 185 -4.15 -16.41 -4.65
CA ILE A 185 -5.41 -17.13 -4.87
C ILE A 185 -6.33 -16.97 -3.63
N ILE A 186 -5.76 -16.66 -2.47
CA ILE A 186 -6.55 -16.42 -1.26
C ILE A 186 -7.35 -15.13 -1.45
N LYS A 187 -8.67 -15.23 -1.24
CA LYS A 187 -9.63 -14.14 -1.49
C LYS A 187 -9.24 -12.83 -0.81
N GLU A 188 -8.75 -12.87 0.41
CA GLU A 188 -8.27 -11.68 1.14
C GLU A 188 -7.15 -10.96 0.39
N VAL A 189 -6.12 -11.70 -0.05
CA VAL A 189 -4.97 -11.18 -0.81
C VAL A 189 -5.42 -10.70 -2.19
N ALA A 190 -6.26 -11.47 -2.88
CA ALA A 190 -6.83 -11.09 -4.16
C ALA A 190 -7.61 -9.76 -4.06
N ASN A 191 -8.36 -9.58 -2.96
CA ASN A 191 -9.15 -8.37 -2.70
C ASN A 191 -8.29 -7.14 -2.32
N GLN A 192 -7.01 -7.34 -2.01
CA GLN A 192 -6.07 -6.25 -1.77
C GLN A 192 -5.37 -5.79 -3.05
N LYS A 193 -5.36 -6.59 -4.13
CA LYS A 193 -4.64 -6.26 -5.38
C LYS A 193 -5.23 -5.00 -6.02
N VAL A 194 -4.37 -4.04 -6.34
CA VAL A 194 -4.74 -2.76 -6.98
C VAL A 194 -4.01 -2.49 -8.29
N PHE A 195 -2.84 -3.12 -8.50
CA PHE A 195 -2.06 -2.98 -9.72
C PHE A 195 -1.30 -4.27 -10.00
N GLU A 196 -1.15 -4.62 -11.28
CA GLU A 196 -0.21 -5.65 -11.73
C GLU A 196 0.42 -5.34 -13.09
N ASN A 197 1.67 -5.76 -13.27
CA ASN A 197 2.36 -5.73 -14.55
C ASN A 197 3.24 -7.00 -14.68
N PRO A 198 3.04 -7.86 -15.71
CA PRO A 198 2.08 -7.73 -16.80
C PRO A 198 0.62 -7.74 -16.32
N LEU A 199 -0.22 -6.94 -16.98
CA LEU A 199 -1.66 -6.97 -16.77
C LEU A 199 -2.22 -8.25 -17.37
N ASN A 200 -3.11 -8.91 -16.64
CA ASN A 200 -3.85 -10.07 -17.12
C ASN A 200 -5.35 -9.89 -16.84
N SER A 201 -6.05 -9.27 -17.79
CA SER A 201 -7.49 -9.03 -17.77
C SER A 201 -8.23 -9.94 -18.75
N SER A 202 -9.56 -9.82 -18.80
CA SER A 202 -10.39 -10.56 -19.75
C SER A 202 -10.20 -10.12 -21.20
N LYS A 203 -9.66 -8.91 -21.43
CA LYS A 203 -9.46 -8.31 -22.75
C LYS A 203 -8.01 -8.05 -23.10
N VAL A 204 -7.14 -7.91 -22.11
CA VAL A 204 -5.74 -7.49 -22.27
C VAL A 204 -4.84 -8.41 -21.46
N ALA A 205 -3.91 -9.06 -22.13
CA ALA A 205 -2.75 -9.69 -21.51
C ALA A 205 -1.51 -8.98 -22.08
N ASN A 206 -0.92 -8.07 -21.30
CA ASN A 206 0.15 -7.20 -21.81
C ASN A 206 1.16 -6.81 -20.73
N PHE A 207 2.44 -6.87 -21.10
CA PHE A 207 3.51 -6.26 -20.32
C PHE A 207 3.69 -4.79 -20.72
N PHE A 208 3.72 -3.89 -19.74
CA PHE A 208 3.92 -2.47 -19.95
C PHE A 208 5.35 -2.05 -19.61
N TYR A 209 6.09 -1.60 -20.63
CA TYR A 209 7.36 -0.86 -20.42
C TYR A 209 7.11 0.59 -20.00
N ASN A 210 5.95 1.13 -20.38
CA ASN A 210 5.57 2.50 -20.11
C ASN A 210 4.59 2.49 -18.93
N ILE A 211 5.15 2.61 -17.73
CA ILE A 211 4.36 2.77 -16.51
C ILE A 211 4.45 4.22 -16.07
N ASP A 212 3.31 4.89 -15.99
CA ASP A 212 3.23 6.27 -15.53
C ASP A 212 3.54 6.37 -14.03
N PRO A 213 3.98 7.55 -13.55
CA PRO A 213 4.00 7.83 -12.12
C PRO A 213 2.63 7.58 -11.48
N MET A 214 2.64 7.03 -10.27
CA MET A 214 1.45 6.65 -9.53
C MET A 214 1.36 7.51 -8.26
N GLN A 215 0.16 8.01 -7.96
CA GLN A 215 -0.15 8.62 -6.67
C GLN A 215 -0.88 7.58 -5.82
N VAL A 216 -0.18 7.03 -4.81
CA VAL A 216 -0.69 5.98 -3.93
C VAL A 216 -1.13 6.59 -2.60
N ASN A 217 -2.44 6.74 -2.44
CA ASN A 217 -3.13 7.36 -1.30
C ASN A 217 -3.57 6.30 -0.29
N PHE A 218 -2.63 5.43 0.12
CA PHE A 218 -2.86 4.45 1.17
C PHE A 218 -1.92 4.69 2.34
N ASP A 219 -2.40 4.52 3.58
CA ASP A 219 -1.57 4.61 4.79
C ASP A 219 -0.42 3.60 4.76
N VAL A 220 -0.73 2.40 4.28
CA VAL A 220 0.22 1.31 4.05
C VAL A 220 -0.21 0.53 2.81
N PHE A 221 0.78 0.08 2.06
CA PHE A 221 0.59 -0.81 0.93
C PHE A 221 1.85 -1.67 0.78
N TYR A 222 1.77 -2.72 -0.02
CA TYR A 222 2.94 -3.53 -0.33
C TYR A 222 3.04 -3.87 -1.79
N VAL A 223 4.28 -4.05 -2.22
CA VAL A 223 4.67 -4.45 -3.56
C VAL A 223 5.29 -5.83 -3.49
N SER A 224 4.82 -6.73 -4.35
CA SER A 224 5.44 -8.03 -4.59
C SER A 224 6.12 -8.02 -5.95
N ALA A 225 7.38 -8.46 -5.99
CA ALA A 225 8.16 -8.62 -7.19
C ALA A 225 8.92 -9.95 -7.17
N ASP A 226 8.81 -10.73 -8.25
CA ASP A 226 9.49 -12.03 -8.36
C ASP A 226 10.86 -11.98 -9.05
N LYS A 227 11.26 -10.80 -9.54
CA LYS A 227 12.50 -10.51 -10.25
C LYS A 227 12.95 -9.07 -9.95
N PHE A 228 13.98 -8.62 -10.67
CA PHE A 228 14.47 -7.25 -10.61
C PHE A 228 13.34 -6.22 -10.63
N LEU A 229 13.39 -5.33 -9.65
CA LEU A 229 12.51 -4.19 -9.51
C LEU A 229 13.32 -2.99 -9.05
N LYS A 230 13.06 -1.84 -9.68
CA LYS A 230 13.51 -0.53 -9.23
C LYS A 230 12.35 0.45 -9.22
N LEU A 231 12.22 1.19 -8.12
CA LEU A 231 11.18 2.18 -7.88
C LEU A 231 11.82 3.46 -7.32
N LEU A 232 11.32 4.63 -7.72
CA LEU A 232 11.54 5.89 -7.01
C LEU A 232 10.30 6.18 -6.16
N VAL A 233 10.49 6.35 -4.86
CA VAL A 233 9.44 6.57 -3.85
C VAL A 233 9.63 7.95 -3.22
N GLU A 234 8.57 8.75 -3.15
CA GLU A 234 8.61 10.13 -2.65
C GLU A 234 7.33 10.48 -1.85
N PRO A 235 7.44 11.17 -0.68
CA PRO A 235 6.30 11.66 0.11
C PRO A 235 5.73 12.97 -0.46
N VAL A 236 5.42 12.99 -1.74
CA VAL A 236 4.89 14.19 -2.40
C VAL A 236 3.51 13.92 -2.97
N TRP A 237 2.62 14.89 -2.83
CA TRP A 237 1.36 14.90 -3.54
C TRP A 237 1.53 15.69 -4.83
N GLU A 238 1.16 15.09 -5.94
CA GLU A 238 0.99 15.78 -7.22
C GLU A 238 -0.44 15.54 -7.72
N ASP A 239 -1.06 16.59 -8.26
CA ASP A 239 -2.40 16.50 -8.82
C ASP A 239 -2.39 15.50 -9.99
N PRO A 240 -3.16 14.39 -9.91
CA PRO A 240 -3.24 13.43 -10.99
C PRO A 240 -3.72 14.01 -12.33
N ASN A 241 -4.48 15.12 -12.31
CA ASN A 241 -4.92 15.82 -13.53
C ASN A 241 -3.78 16.53 -14.25
N SER A 242 -2.65 16.77 -13.57
CA SER A 242 -1.46 17.43 -14.14
C SER A 242 -0.49 16.46 -14.84
N MET A 243 -0.80 15.16 -14.85
CA MET A 243 0.06 14.10 -15.41
C MET A 243 -0.49 13.56 -16.74
N PRO A 244 -0.34 14.25 -17.88
CA PRO A 244 -0.78 13.72 -19.16
C PRO A 244 0.07 12.52 -19.59
N ASN A 245 -0.58 11.45 -20.07
CA ASN A 245 0.11 10.31 -20.64
C ASN A 245 0.24 10.44 -22.16
N ASN A 246 1.48 10.62 -22.63
CA ASN A 246 1.76 10.75 -24.06
C ASN A 246 2.38 9.48 -24.69
N ARG A 247 2.42 8.37 -23.96
CA ARG A 247 3.10 7.14 -24.39
C ARG A 247 2.09 6.12 -24.93
N LEU A 248 2.49 5.41 -25.99
CA LEU A 248 1.73 4.27 -26.52
C LEU A 248 1.92 3.05 -25.62
N THR A 249 0.90 2.19 -25.51
CA THR A 249 0.97 0.96 -24.70
C THR A 249 1.47 1.25 -23.29
N SER A 250 0.62 1.89 -22.50
CA SER A 250 0.95 2.42 -21.18
C SER A 250 -0.08 2.02 -20.13
N THR A 251 0.35 2.05 -18.88
CA THR A 251 -0.51 1.83 -17.71
C THR A 251 -0.07 2.74 -16.57
N GLY A 252 -0.96 2.93 -15.60
CA GLY A 252 -0.65 3.60 -14.34
C GLY A 252 -1.70 3.24 -13.31
N LEU A 253 -1.59 3.85 -12.14
CA LEU A 253 -2.50 3.61 -11.02
C LEU A 253 -2.95 4.94 -10.44
N ILE A 254 -4.28 5.12 -10.35
CA ILE A 254 -4.91 6.19 -9.58
C ILE A 254 -5.55 5.56 -8.35
N THR A 255 -5.32 6.14 -7.19
CA THR A 255 -5.95 5.71 -5.94
C THR A 255 -6.53 6.90 -5.20
N CYS A 256 -7.50 6.63 -4.33
CA CYS A 256 -7.98 7.59 -3.35
C CYS A 256 -8.54 6.84 -2.15
N GLN A 257 -8.38 7.39 -0.94
CA GLN A 257 -8.90 6.84 0.32
C GLN A 257 -9.73 7.85 1.13
N HIS A 258 -9.66 9.15 0.84
CA HIS A 258 -10.45 10.20 1.51
C HIS A 258 -10.64 11.42 0.60
N LYS A 259 -11.85 12.00 0.59
CA LYS A 259 -12.20 13.24 -0.15
C LYS A 259 -11.72 13.22 -1.61
N CYS A 260 -12.19 12.24 -2.34
CA CYS A 260 -11.75 12.02 -3.71
C CYS A 260 -12.27 13.09 -4.66
N GLU A 261 -11.42 13.53 -5.57
CA GLU A 261 -11.79 14.47 -6.62
C GLU A 261 -11.96 13.77 -7.96
N LYS A 262 -12.55 14.51 -8.89
CA LYS A 262 -12.58 14.11 -10.29
C LYS A 262 -11.15 14.06 -10.83
N VAL A 263 -10.80 12.93 -11.44
CA VAL A 263 -9.52 12.72 -12.11
C VAL A 263 -9.74 12.52 -13.60
N THR A 264 -8.98 13.25 -14.41
CA THR A 264 -8.96 13.15 -15.87
C THR A 264 -7.59 12.71 -16.31
N ILE A 265 -7.51 11.51 -16.88
CA ILE A 265 -6.29 10.92 -17.41
C ILE A 265 -6.32 11.15 -18.92
N GLY A 266 -5.48 12.06 -19.40
CA GLY A 266 -5.35 12.35 -20.83
C GLY A 266 -4.42 11.37 -21.53
N PHE A 267 -4.80 10.94 -22.73
CA PHE A 267 -3.97 10.20 -23.66
C PHE A 267 -3.74 11.02 -24.93
N SER A 268 -2.49 11.11 -25.38
CA SER A 268 -2.14 11.90 -26.57
C SER A 268 -2.64 11.36 -27.93
N THR A 269 -3.27 10.19 -27.97
CA THR A 269 -3.36 9.43 -29.22
C THR A 269 -4.58 9.74 -30.09
N ARG A 270 -4.31 9.98 -31.38
CA ARG A 270 -5.26 10.00 -32.51
C ARG A 270 -5.22 8.69 -33.32
N ILE A 271 -5.10 7.54 -32.66
CA ILE A 271 -4.91 6.25 -33.35
C ILE A 271 -6.23 5.48 -33.39
N ALA A 272 -6.55 4.84 -34.50
CA ALA A 272 -7.85 4.17 -34.68
C ALA A 272 -7.97 2.81 -33.97
N THR A 273 -6.85 2.12 -33.66
CA THR A 273 -6.85 0.73 -33.17
C THR A 273 -6.08 0.57 -31.85
N ALA A 274 -6.81 0.65 -30.74
CA ALA A 274 -6.29 0.35 -29.41
C ALA A 274 -7.41 -0.23 -28.51
N ILE A 275 -7.01 -0.79 -27.37
CA ILE A 275 -7.90 -1.11 -26.26
C ILE A 275 -7.56 -0.16 -25.13
N SER A 276 -8.56 0.56 -24.63
CA SER A 276 -8.42 1.41 -23.46
C SER A 276 -9.33 0.91 -22.36
N GLY A 277 -8.89 1.02 -21.12
CA GLY A 277 -9.66 0.48 -20.00
C GLY A 277 -9.08 0.83 -18.65
N ALA A 278 -9.75 0.33 -17.62
CA ALA A 278 -9.22 0.27 -16.28
C ALA A 278 -9.66 -1.01 -15.57
N MET A 279 -8.74 -1.60 -14.82
CA MET A 279 -9.07 -2.51 -13.73
C MET A 279 -9.41 -1.68 -12.51
N TYR A 280 -10.43 -2.09 -11.75
CA TYR A 280 -10.83 -1.36 -10.55
C TYR A 280 -10.94 -2.27 -9.34
N ASN A 281 -10.62 -1.70 -8.18
CA ASN A 281 -10.87 -2.26 -6.85
C ASN A 281 -11.37 -1.13 -5.96
N THR A 282 -12.60 -1.25 -5.46
CA THR A 282 -13.28 -0.19 -4.72
C THR A 282 -13.88 -0.75 -3.44
N ASP A 283 -14.03 0.12 -2.45
CA ASP A 283 -14.93 -0.02 -1.31
C ASP A 283 -15.39 1.38 -0.94
N VAL A 284 -16.46 1.83 -1.60
CA VAL A 284 -17.00 3.19 -1.50
C VAL A 284 -18.40 3.17 -0.91
N TYR A 285 -18.72 4.10 -0.01
CA TYR A 285 -20.06 4.24 0.56
C TYR A 285 -21.06 4.85 -0.44
N GLY A 286 -20.59 5.77 -1.28
CA GLY A 286 -21.34 6.38 -2.37
C GLY A 286 -21.19 5.61 -3.69
N ASN A 287 -20.72 6.31 -4.72
CA ASN A 287 -20.42 5.72 -6.02
C ASN A 287 -19.31 6.47 -6.76
N VAL A 288 -18.47 5.70 -7.44
CA VAL A 288 -17.50 6.24 -8.38
C VAL A 288 -17.93 5.89 -9.81
N GLN A 289 -17.89 6.89 -10.69
CA GLN A 289 -18.15 6.72 -12.11
C GLN A 289 -16.84 6.75 -12.87
N ILE A 290 -16.68 5.83 -13.82
CA ILE A 290 -15.59 5.86 -14.79
C ILE A 290 -16.19 6.01 -16.19
N ASN A 291 -15.65 6.96 -16.96
CA ASN A 291 -16.04 7.24 -18.34
C ASN A 291 -14.83 7.07 -19.26
N ILE A 292 -14.97 6.17 -20.23
CA ILE A 292 -13.98 5.90 -21.27
C ILE A 292 -14.63 6.19 -22.62
N GLN A 293 -14.43 7.40 -23.15
CA GLN A 293 -15.02 7.85 -24.43
C GLN A 293 -16.49 7.43 -24.63
N ASN A 294 -17.37 7.89 -23.74
CA ASN A 294 -18.82 7.61 -23.72
C ASN A 294 -19.23 6.22 -23.20
N LEU A 295 -18.28 5.34 -22.89
CA LEU A 295 -18.56 4.16 -22.07
C LEU A 295 -18.53 4.55 -20.60
N MET A 296 -19.70 4.72 -19.99
CA MET A 296 -19.84 5.04 -18.57
C MET A 296 -20.12 3.78 -17.76
N LYS A 297 -19.42 3.62 -16.64
CA LYS A 297 -19.71 2.60 -15.63
C LYS A 297 -19.82 3.25 -14.26
N LYS A 298 -20.95 3.06 -13.59
CA LYS A 298 -21.14 3.37 -12.17
C LYS A 298 -20.72 2.17 -11.33
N ILE A 299 -19.93 2.41 -10.28
CA ILE A 299 -19.39 1.40 -9.36
C ILE A 299 -19.77 1.82 -7.94
N THR A 300 -20.25 0.87 -7.13
CA THR A 300 -20.77 1.11 -5.76
C THR A 300 -20.23 0.04 -4.81
N GLY A 301 -19.98 0.39 -3.56
CA GLY A 301 -19.58 -0.56 -2.52
C GLY A 301 -18.26 -1.26 -2.83
N GLN A 302 -18.12 -2.44 -2.23
CA GLN A 302 -16.98 -3.31 -2.47
C GLN A 302 -17.09 -3.97 -3.85
N SER A 303 -16.19 -3.64 -4.77
CA SER A 303 -16.23 -4.16 -6.14
C SER A 303 -14.85 -4.33 -6.74
N ILE A 304 -14.67 -5.40 -7.51
CA ILE A 304 -13.46 -5.66 -8.30
C ILE A 304 -13.90 -6.03 -9.71
N GLY A 305 -13.29 -5.42 -10.72
CA GLY A 305 -13.65 -5.71 -12.10
C GLY A 305 -12.84 -4.95 -13.13
N GLU A 306 -13.39 -4.91 -14.34
CA GLU A 306 -12.79 -4.30 -15.52
C GLU A 306 -13.86 -3.48 -16.24
N VAL A 307 -13.46 -2.31 -16.76
CA VAL A 307 -14.16 -1.61 -17.81
C VAL A 307 -13.18 -1.35 -18.95
N SER A 308 -13.52 -1.77 -20.17
CA SER A 308 -12.64 -1.59 -21.32
C SER A 308 -13.43 -1.51 -22.62
N ALA A 309 -12.85 -0.82 -23.60
CA ALA A 309 -13.40 -0.64 -24.93
C ALA A 309 -12.30 -0.78 -25.98
N ARG A 310 -12.65 -1.34 -27.16
CA ARG A 310 -11.76 -1.39 -28.34
C ARG A 310 -11.74 -0.03 -29.04
N ILE A 311 -11.26 0.97 -28.32
CA ILE A 311 -11.12 2.33 -28.80
C ILE A 311 -9.85 2.94 -28.18
N ALA A 312 -9.18 3.83 -28.92
CA ALA A 312 -8.13 4.65 -28.36
C ALA A 312 -8.78 5.83 -27.61
N ALA A 313 -8.94 5.65 -26.29
CA ALA A 313 -9.46 6.69 -25.43
C ALA A 313 -8.53 7.91 -25.50
N GLN A 314 -9.08 9.09 -25.78
CA GLN A 314 -8.37 10.37 -25.60
C GLN A 314 -8.28 10.74 -24.13
N GLN A 315 -9.25 10.27 -23.33
CA GLN A 315 -9.23 10.44 -21.90
C GLN A 315 -10.01 9.34 -21.19
N ILE A 316 -9.62 9.05 -19.96
CA ILE A 316 -10.42 8.34 -18.95
C ILE A 316 -10.75 9.35 -17.86
N VAL A 317 -12.04 9.46 -17.51
CA VAL A 317 -12.51 10.36 -16.46
C VAL A 317 -13.08 9.53 -15.32
N ILE A 318 -12.56 9.72 -14.11
CA ILE A 318 -13.05 9.13 -12.87
C ILE A 318 -13.73 10.24 -12.08
N THR A 319 -15.00 10.06 -11.76
CA THR A 319 -15.83 11.04 -11.04
C THR A 319 -16.40 10.36 -9.79
N PRO A 320 -15.83 10.61 -8.60
CA PRO A 320 -16.46 10.22 -7.35
C PRO A 320 -17.73 11.05 -7.09
N SER A 321 -18.67 10.52 -6.32
CA SER A 321 -19.82 11.28 -5.83
C SER A 321 -19.45 12.15 -4.62
N GLU A 322 -20.23 13.20 -4.33
CA GLU A 322 -19.97 14.11 -3.20
C GLU A 322 -20.04 13.41 -1.83
N GLU A 323 -20.64 12.22 -1.76
CA GLU A 323 -20.76 11.38 -0.57
C GLU A 323 -19.72 10.23 -0.54
N ASP A 324 -18.67 10.28 -1.37
CA ASP A 324 -17.66 9.22 -1.45
C ASP A 324 -16.68 9.25 -0.27
N ASP A 325 -17.13 8.67 0.84
CA ASP A 325 -16.23 8.07 1.83
C ASP A 325 -15.84 6.65 1.37
N GLY A 326 -14.63 6.21 1.72
CA GLY A 326 -14.08 4.91 1.35
C GLY A 326 -12.87 5.02 0.42
N PHE A 327 -12.54 3.94 -0.30
CA PHE A 327 -11.41 3.94 -1.22
C PHE A 327 -11.76 3.46 -2.64
N TYR A 328 -10.98 3.94 -3.61
CA TYR A 328 -10.91 3.33 -4.92
C TYR A 328 -9.47 3.21 -5.41
N ALA A 329 -9.24 2.24 -6.27
CA ALA A 329 -8.02 2.09 -7.05
C ALA A 329 -8.39 1.73 -8.49
N PHE A 330 -7.85 2.47 -9.45
CA PHE A 330 -8.00 2.24 -10.89
C PHE A 330 -6.64 2.08 -11.53
N GLN A 331 -6.30 0.86 -11.94
CA GLN A 331 -5.19 0.64 -12.87
C GLN A 331 -5.71 0.89 -14.29
N TYR A 332 -5.43 2.07 -14.82
CA TYR A 332 -5.79 2.42 -16.19
C TYR A 332 -4.76 1.86 -17.19
N PHE A 333 -5.21 1.65 -18.42
CA PHE A 333 -4.35 1.21 -19.50
C PHE A 333 -4.84 1.70 -20.87
N LEU A 334 -3.87 1.89 -21.76
CA LEU A 334 -4.05 2.05 -23.19
C LEU A 334 -3.11 1.03 -23.86
N VAL A 335 -3.63 0.12 -24.67
CA VAL A 335 -2.85 -0.92 -25.35
C VAL A 335 -3.06 -0.80 -26.86
N MET A 336 -1.99 -0.57 -27.59
CA MET A 336 -2.02 -0.59 -29.05
C MET A 336 -2.32 -2.01 -29.54
N THR A 337 -3.32 -2.15 -30.41
CA THR A 337 -3.59 -3.42 -31.09
C THR A 337 -2.98 -3.40 -32.47
N LYS A 338 -2.36 -4.52 -32.86
CA LYS A 338 -1.88 -4.73 -34.23
C LYS A 338 -3.02 -4.81 -35.23
#